data_AF-A0A1H9B4C6-F1
#
_entry.id   AF-A0A1H9B4C6-F1
#
_cell.length_a   1.000
_cell.length_b   1.000
_cell.length_c   1.000
_cell.angle_alpha   90.00
_cell.angle_beta   90.00
_cell.angle_gamma   90.00
#
_symmetry.space_group_name_H-M   'P 1'
#
loop_
_entity.id
_entity.type
_entity.pdbx_description
1 polymer ?
#
loop_
_entity_poly.entity_id
_entity_poly.type
_entity_poly.pdbx_seq_one_letter_code
_entity_poly.pdbx_strand_id
1 'polypeptide(L)'
;MQLSVIILNYNVRYFLEQCVLSVQKALVNLDAEIIVVDNNSSDDSCEMMKQLFPNIKLIENKENVGFPKGNNIAVAEAKGEYICILNPDTVVAEDTFSKVIARYEAISSQIGIIGCKLIDGTGNFLPESKRGVPTPWVAFTKIFGLYKFSNFFGKYYAQHLTENQSGKVDILVGAFMVMKRDLYLQVGGFDENCFMYSDDIDLSFMIQKLGKNNYYFHETSVIHYKGESTVRDEKYLKRFREAMQFFYKKHFKKSVVFDVMMQVGSFVFTIFKQKQQKNTVRKIEKYVIFSKDNLDLNLNKPVEYLTEFKQFESNKNINIEVIFDTNSFSFKEIIEFMENNKSKNITFKNYISQSNYLIGSNNANDRGEVIKK
;
A
#
# COMPACT_ATOMS: atom_id res chain seq x y z
N MET A 1 8.27 -19.99 13.93
CA MET A 1 7.99 -18.73 13.23
C MET A 1 6.77 -18.91 12.35
N GLN A 2 5.68 -18.24 12.65
CA GLN A 2 4.44 -18.28 11.88
C GLN A 2 4.49 -17.33 10.67
N LEU A 3 4.98 -16.09 10.85
CA LEU A 3 4.97 -15.04 9.83
C LEU A 3 6.32 -14.34 9.69
N SER A 4 6.76 -14.07 8.47
CA SER A 4 7.82 -13.09 8.18
C SER A 4 7.22 -11.92 7.39
N VAL A 5 7.34 -10.70 7.93
CA VAL A 5 6.92 -9.47 7.24
C VAL A 5 8.13 -8.91 6.47
N ILE A 6 7.96 -8.78 5.15
CA ILE A 6 9.00 -8.39 4.20
C ILE A 6 8.72 -6.98 3.72
N ILE A 7 9.64 -6.06 4.02
CA ILE A 7 9.51 -4.64 3.70
C ILE A 7 10.69 -4.21 2.85
N LEU A 8 10.42 -3.85 1.59
CA LEU A 8 11.43 -3.27 0.71
C LEU A 8 11.40 -1.75 0.81
N ASN A 9 12.51 -1.14 1.22
CA ASN A 9 12.66 0.30 1.35
C ASN A 9 13.44 0.93 0.20
N TYR A 10 13.03 2.15 -0.20
CA TYR A 10 13.80 3.02 -1.07
C TYR A 10 13.39 4.50 -0.85
N ASN A 11 14.26 5.28 -0.20
CA ASN A 11 14.14 6.73 0.01
C ASN A 11 12.83 7.20 0.67
N VAL A 12 12.36 6.50 1.70
CA VAL A 12 11.10 6.84 2.41
C VAL A 12 11.21 6.71 3.94
N ARG A 13 12.32 7.18 4.52
CA ARG A 13 12.64 7.07 5.95
C ARG A 13 11.46 7.24 6.93
N TYR A 14 10.68 8.31 6.82
CA TYR A 14 9.57 8.58 7.76
C TYR A 14 8.37 7.64 7.58
N PHE A 15 8.12 7.18 6.36
CA PHE A 15 7.09 6.18 6.11
C PHE A 15 7.54 4.81 6.62
N LEU A 16 8.81 4.45 6.37
CA LEU A 16 9.39 3.21 6.86
C LEU A 16 9.30 3.10 8.39
N GLU A 17 9.68 4.15 9.13
CA GLU A 17 9.58 4.16 10.60
C GLU A 17 8.14 3.91 11.06
N GLN A 18 7.16 4.64 10.50
CA GLN A 18 5.75 4.43 10.85
C GLN A 18 5.27 3.01 10.49
N CYS A 19 5.65 2.51 9.31
CA CYS A 19 5.28 1.16 8.87
C CYS A 19 5.81 0.12 9.86
N VAL A 20 7.11 0.18 10.19
CA VAL A 20 7.74 -0.73 11.16
C VAL A 20 7.07 -0.65 12.54
N LEU A 21 6.76 0.55 13.04
CA LEU A 21 6.04 0.73 14.29
C LEU A 21 4.65 0.08 14.27
N SER A 22 3.90 0.24 13.18
CA SER A 22 2.59 -0.40 13.02
C SER A 22 2.68 -1.92 12.97
N VAL A 23 3.70 -2.45 12.28
CA VAL A 23 3.96 -3.88 12.19
C VAL A 23 4.35 -4.44 13.56
N GLN A 24 5.26 -3.80 14.31
CA GLN A 24 5.62 -4.25 15.66
C GLN A 24 4.40 -4.37 16.58
N LYS A 25 3.49 -3.38 16.56
CA LYS A 25 2.23 -3.44 17.32
C LYS A 25 1.31 -4.57 16.86
N ALA A 26 1.22 -4.81 15.55
CA ALA A 26 0.42 -5.90 14.99
C ALA A 26 1.01 -7.30 15.19
N LEU A 27 2.28 -7.41 15.61
CA LEU A 27 2.96 -8.68 15.87
C LEU A 27 3.05 -9.06 17.34
N VAL A 28 2.58 -8.22 18.29
CA VAL A 28 2.72 -8.45 19.75
C VAL A 28 2.32 -9.86 20.21
N ASN A 29 1.29 -10.45 19.57
CA ASN A 29 0.76 -11.78 19.92
C ASN A 29 0.99 -12.83 18.81
N LEU A 30 1.96 -12.63 17.93
CA LEU A 30 2.30 -13.53 16.83
C LEU A 30 3.78 -13.93 16.88
N ASP A 31 4.06 -15.21 16.70
CA ASP A 31 5.44 -15.70 16.48
C ASP A 31 5.90 -15.26 15.09
N ALA A 32 6.55 -14.11 15.01
CA ALA A 32 6.86 -13.46 13.74
C ALA A 32 8.18 -12.69 13.76
N GLU A 33 8.67 -12.39 12.55
CA GLU A 33 9.85 -11.54 12.33
C GLU A 33 9.57 -10.44 11.30
N ILE A 34 10.36 -9.39 11.35
CA ILE A 34 10.37 -8.31 10.35
C ILE A 34 11.73 -8.34 9.64
N ILE A 35 11.70 -8.33 8.32
CA ILE A 35 12.90 -8.23 7.48
C ILE A 35 12.74 -7.01 6.59
N VAL A 36 13.64 -6.05 6.76
CA VAL A 36 13.73 -4.85 5.91
C VAL A 36 14.88 -5.02 4.94
N VAL A 37 14.62 -4.81 3.65
CA VAL A 37 15.65 -4.75 2.61
C VAL A 37 15.67 -3.35 2.02
N ASP A 38 16.83 -2.69 2.11
CA ASP A 38 17.02 -1.36 1.55
C ASP A 38 17.68 -1.43 0.17
N ASN A 39 17.08 -0.77 -0.81
CA ASN A 39 17.55 -0.72 -2.20
C ASN A 39 18.51 0.45 -2.46
N ASN A 40 19.53 0.58 -1.61
CA ASN A 40 20.55 1.64 -1.70
C ASN A 40 19.94 3.04 -1.64
N SER A 41 19.16 3.29 -0.58
CA SER A 41 18.61 4.60 -0.28
C SER A 41 19.72 5.63 -0.02
N SER A 42 19.47 6.87 -0.44
CA SER A 42 20.33 8.02 -0.21
C SER A 42 19.88 8.88 0.98
N ASP A 43 18.76 8.55 1.62
CA ASP A 43 18.29 9.18 2.85
C ASP A 43 18.83 8.46 4.10
N ASP A 44 18.37 8.89 5.27
CA ASP A 44 18.77 8.34 6.57
C ASP A 44 18.02 7.04 6.94
N SER A 45 17.32 6.37 6.00
CA SER A 45 16.51 5.17 6.30
C SER A 45 17.31 4.06 7.00
N CYS A 46 18.50 3.74 6.49
CA CYS A 46 19.32 2.66 7.06
C CYS A 46 19.88 3.03 8.45
N GLU A 47 20.30 4.28 8.63
CA GLU A 47 20.79 4.78 9.93
C GLU A 47 19.66 4.77 10.97
N MET A 48 18.48 5.25 10.57
CA MET A 48 17.27 5.21 11.38
C MET A 48 16.93 3.77 11.80
N MET A 49 16.95 2.81 10.87
CA MET A 49 16.70 1.39 11.19
C MET A 49 17.69 0.83 12.20
N LYS A 50 18.99 1.13 12.04
CA LYS A 50 20.04 0.67 12.97
C LYS A 50 19.91 1.27 14.36
N GLN A 51 19.47 2.53 14.46
CA GLN A 51 19.34 3.24 15.73
C GLN A 51 18.05 2.90 16.48
N LEU A 52 16.91 2.93 15.77
CA LEU A 52 15.58 2.81 16.37
C LEU A 52 15.09 1.36 16.43
N PHE A 53 15.55 0.51 15.51
CA PHE A 53 15.09 -0.87 15.37
C PHE A 53 16.25 -1.89 15.26
N PRO A 54 17.24 -1.87 16.17
CA PRO A 54 18.44 -2.71 16.07
C PRO A 54 18.17 -4.22 16.07
N ASN A 55 16.99 -4.64 16.56
CA ASN A 55 16.59 -6.05 16.61
C ASN A 55 15.89 -6.53 15.32
N ILE A 56 15.59 -5.63 14.38
CA ILE A 56 15.00 -5.97 13.09
C ILE A 56 16.10 -6.29 12.09
N LYS A 57 15.92 -7.35 11.30
CA LYS A 57 16.89 -7.73 10.27
C LYS A 57 16.86 -6.70 9.13
N LEU A 58 17.95 -5.98 8.97
CA LEU A 58 18.18 -5.06 7.86
C LEU A 58 19.17 -5.67 6.85
N ILE A 59 18.78 -5.70 5.57
CA ILE A 59 19.63 -6.09 4.44
C ILE A 59 19.88 -4.85 3.58
N GLU A 60 21.13 -4.41 3.47
CA GLU A 60 21.50 -3.21 2.69
C GLU A 60 22.07 -3.62 1.32
N ASN A 61 21.28 -3.42 0.26
CA ASN A 61 21.77 -3.64 -1.09
C ASN A 61 22.74 -2.52 -1.50
N LYS A 62 23.72 -2.87 -2.33
CA LYS A 62 24.71 -1.90 -2.86
C LYS A 62 24.18 -1.06 -4.03
N GLU A 63 23.04 -1.46 -4.58
CA GLU A 63 22.38 -0.79 -5.71
C GLU A 63 20.86 -0.96 -5.60
N ASN A 64 20.11 -0.14 -6.34
CA ASN A 64 18.67 -0.34 -6.45
C ASN A 64 18.37 -1.45 -7.47
N VAL A 65 18.11 -2.65 -6.96
CA VAL A 65 17.83 -3.86 -7.75
C VAL A 65 16.38 -3.98 -8.24
N GLY A 66 15.53 -3.00 -7.95
CA GLY A 66 14.10 -3.05 -8.26
C GLY A 66 13.27 -3.79 -7.21
N PHE A 67 11.95 -3.73 -7.37
CA PHE A 67 10.99 -4.27 -6.40
C PHE A 67 11.01 -5.82 -6.34
N PRO A 68 10.99 -6.56 -7.47
CA PRO A 68 11.06 -8.03 -7.46
C PRO A 68 12.27 -8.59 -6.76
N LYS A 69 13.47 -8.22 -7.23
CA LYS A 69 14.73 -8.76 -6.74
C LYS A 69 15.00 -8.38 -5.29
N GLY A 70 14.67 -7.15 -4.88
CA GLY A 70 14.80 -6.74 -3.48
C GLY A 70 13.93 -7.60 -2.55
N ASN A 71 12.65 -7.81 -2.90
CA ASN A 71 11.76 -8.65 -2.10
C ASN A 71 12.23 -10.11 -2.08
N ASN A 72 12.68 -10.67 -3.22
CA ASN A 72 13.23 -12.03 -3.27
C ASN A 72 14.43 -12.21 -2.32
N ILE A 73 15.34 -11.22 -2.26
CA ILE A 73 16.49 -11.23 -1.34
C ILE A 73 16.03 -11.36 0.11
N ALA A 74 15.01 -10.59 0.52
CA ALA A 74 14.49 -10.66 1.87
C ALA A 74 13.69 -11.95 2.14
N VAL A 75 12.92 -12.45 1.17
CA VAL A 75 12.18 -13.72 1.31
C VAL A 75 13.13 -14.92 1.44
N ALA A 76 14.29 -14.90 0.78
CA ALA A 76 15.29 -15.96 0.92
C ALA A 76 15.76 -16.11 2.38
N GLU A 77 15.78 -15.01 3.12
CA GLU A 77 16.18 -14.94 4.53
C GLU A 77 15.03 -15.18 5.53
N ALA A 78 13.79 -15.27 5.04
CA ALA A 78 12.57 -15.44 5.84
C ALA A 78 12.43 -16.88 6.37
N LYS A 79 11.93 -17.00 7.60
CA LYS A 79 11.73 -18.29 8.31
C LYS A 79 10.26 -18.61 8.62
N GLY A 80 9.35 -17.66 8.41
CA GLY A 80 7.92 -17.82 8.64
C GLY A 80 7.28 -18.83 7.68
N GLU A 81 6.29 -19.59 8.16
CA GLU A 81 5.43 -20.41 7.30
C GLU A 81 4.71 -19.52 6.27
N TYR A 82 4.23 -18.37 6.73
CA TYR A 82 3.66 -17.31 5.91
C TYR A 82 4.68 -16.20 5.70
N ILE A 83 4.59 -15.56 4.53
CA ILE A 83 5.24 -14.28 4.26
C ILE A 83 4.17 -13.21 4.03
N CYS A 84 4.46 -11.99 4.47
CA CYS A 84 3.73 -10.80 4.05
C CYS A 84 4.65 -9.90 3.24
N ILE A 85 4.37 -9.70 1.96
CA ILE A 85 4.98 -8.60 1.18
C ILE A 85 4.24 -7.32 1.56
N LEU A 86 4.97 -6.33 2.07
CA LEU A 86 4.42 -5.10 2.60
C LEU A 86 5.22 -3.89 2.10
N ASN A 87 4.54 -2.89 1.57
CA ASN A 87 5.18 -1.65 1.17
C ASN A 87 5.60 -0.80 2.41
N PRO A 88 6.69 -0.02 2.31
CA PRO A 88 7.19 0.80 3.42
C PRO A 88 6.30 2.02 3.70
N ASP A 89 5.40 2.40 2.78
CA ASP A 89 4.42 3.48 2.91
C ASP A 89 3.03 2.97 3.32
N THR A 90 3.00 1.98 4.22
CA THR A 90 1.77 1.40 4.76
C THR A 90 1.65 1.50 6.28
N VAL A 91 0.42 1.37 6.78
CA VAL A 91 0.11 1.26 8.22
C VAL A 91 -0.90 0.14 8.40
N VAL A 92 -0.54 -0.86 9.19
CA VAL A 92 -1.41 -2.00 9.51
C VAL A 92 -2.09 -1.81 10.86
N ALA A 93 -3.30 -2.34 11.00
CA ALA A 93 -4.00 -2.41 12.28
C ALA A 93 -3.43 -3.55 13.13
N GLU A 94 -3.58 -3.45 14.46
CA GLU A 94 -3.04 -4.42 15.42
C GLU A 94 -3.57 -5.85 15.19
N ASP A 95 -4.76 -6.00 14.61
CA ASP A 95 -5.38 -7.29 14.31
C ASP A 95 -5.28 -7.72 12.83
N THR A 96 -4.55 -6.97 11.98
CA THR A 96 -4.48 -7.24 10.54
C THR A 96 -3.92 -8.62 10.23
N PHE A 97 -2.74 -8.96 10.77
CA PHE A 97 -2.07 -10.21 10.42
C PHE A 97 -2.80 -11.44 10.97
N SER A 98 -3.27 -11.39 12.22
CA SER A 98 -4.00 -12.50 12.85
C SER A 98 -5.31 -12.80 12.11
N LYS A 99 -6.07 -11.77 11.72
CA LYS A 99 -7.28 -11.95 10.90
C LYS A 99 -6.98 -12.55 9.53
N VAL A 100 -5.93 -12.07 8.86
CA VAL A 100 -5.57 -12.56 7.52
C VAL A 100 -5.10 -14.01 7.57
N ILE A 101 -4.26 -14.39 8.54
CA ILE A 101 -3.80 -15.78 8.72
C ILE A 101 -4.98 -16.68 9.07
N ALA A 102 -5.82 -16.30 10.05
CA ALA A 102 -7.01 -17.08 10.41
C ALA A 102 -7.95 -17.28 9.20
N ARG A 103 -8.10 -16.25 8.35
CA ARG A 103 -8.87 -16.35 7.12
C ARG A 103 -8.22 -17.28 6.09
N TYR A 104 -6.89 -17.25 5.97
CA TYR A 104 -6.13 -18.15 5.09
C TYR A 104 -6.36 -19.61 5.48
N GLU A 105 -6.28 -19.92 6.77
CA GLU A 105 -6.50 -21.26 7.30
C GLU A 105 -7.95 -21.72 7.11
N ALA A 106 -8.92 -20.82 7.25
CA ALA A 106 -10.34 -21.14 7.12
C ALA A 106 -10.84 -21.42 5.69
N ILE A 107 -10.29 -20.76 4.64
CA ILE A 107 -10.82 -20.88 3.26
C ILE A 107 -10.34 -22.14 2.52
N SER A 108 -9.48 -22.99 3.10
CA SER A 108 -8.91 -24.22 2.51
C SER A 108 -7.63 -24.04 1.66
N SER A 109 -6.99 -25.17 1.35
CA SER A 109 -5.73 -25.35 0.62
C SER A 109 -5.65 -24.74 -0.79
N GLN A 110 -6.75 -24.20 -1.32
CA GLN A 110 -6.81 -23.61 -2.66
C GLN A 110 -6.52 -22.11 -2.69
N ILE A 111 -6.34 -21.44 -1.55
CA ILE A 111 -5.89 -20.03 -1.53
C ILE A 111 -4.40 -19.95 -1.82
N GLY A 112 -4.04 -18.99 -2.67
CA GLY A 112 -2.67 -18.63 -2.97
C GLY A 112 -2.25 -17.41 -2.17
N ILE A 113 -2.78 -16.24 -2.56
CA ILE A 113 -2.53 -14.94 -1.93
C ILE A 113 -3.82 -14.42 -1.26
N ILE A 114 -3.69 -13.85 -0.06
CA ILE A 114 -4.70 -12.97 0.52
C ILE A 114 -4.18 -11.53 0.52
N GLY A 115 -4.99 -10.62 -0.01
CA GLY A 115 -4.81 -9.18 0.11
C GLY A 115 -5.97 -8.57 0.90
N CYS A 116 -5.80 -7.34 1.39
CA CYS A 116 -6.77 -6.68 2.25
C CYS A 116 -7.41 -5.45 1.61
N LYS A 117 -8.38 -4.85 2.30
CA LYS A 117 -8.89 -3.52 1.96
C LYS A 117 -7.75 -2.51 2.15
N LEU A 118 -7.50 -1.70 1.11
CA LEU A 118 -6.57 -0.60 1.21
C LEU A 118 -7.32 0.73 1.21
N ILE A 119 -6.87 1.65 2.05
CA ILE A 119 -7.33 3.04 2.08
C ILE A 119 -6.13 3.97 1.89
N ASP A 120 -6.37 5.17 1.36
CA ASP A 120 -5.33 6.20 1.29
C ASP A 120 -5.21 6.99 2.61
N GLY A 121 -4.26 7.93 2.66
CA GLY A 121 -4.07 8.82 3.81
C GLY A 121 -5.27 9.73 4.15
N THR A 122 -6.33 9.70 3.34
CA THR A 122 -7.59 10.42 3.57
C THR A 122 -8.75 9.51 3.98
N GLY A 123 -8.49 8.21 4.19
CA GLY A 123 -9.51 7.22 4.53
C GLY A 123 -10.34 6.73 3.34
N ASN A 124 -10.02 7.16 2.11
CA ASN A 124 -10.74 6.73 0.91
C ASN A 124 -10.25 5.36 0.45
N PHE A 125 -11.18 4.48 0.07
CA PHE A 125 -10.87 3.18 -0.49
C PHE A 125 -10.04 3.29 -1.77
N LEU A 126 -9.05 2.40 -1.90
CA LEU A 126 -8.19 2.25 -3.05
C LEU A 126 -8.64 1.06 -3.91
N PRO A 127 -9.36 1.27 -5.02
CA PRO A 127 -9.87 0.20 -5.87
C PRO A 127 -8.77 -0.72 -6.43
N GLU A 128 -7.53 -0.22 -6.52
CA GLU A 128 -6.38 -1.02 -6.91
C GLU A 128 -6.01 -2.16 -5.97
N SER A 129 -6.56 -2.21 -4.74
CA SER A 129 -6.36 -3.34 -3.81
C SER A 129 -6.81 -4.67 -4.41
N LYS A 130 -7.72 -4.63 -5.38
CA LYS A 130 -8.22 -5.78 -6.13
C LYS A 130 -8.40 -5.47 -7.61
N ARG A 131 -7.86 -6.33 -8.48
CA ARG A 131 -7.92 -6.14 -9.93
C ARG A 131 -8.28 -7.41 -10.68
N GLY A 132 -8.71 -7.21 -11.91
CA GLY A 132 -8.79 -8.26 -12.93
C GLY A 132 -7.46 -8.43 -13.65
N VAL A 133 -7.24 -9.58 -14.31
CA VAL A 133 -6.11 -9.72 -15.24
C VAL A 133 -6.26 -8.63 -16.30
N PRO A 134 -5.23 -7.78 -16.54
CA PRO A 134 -5.30 -6.70 -17.51
C PRO A 134 -5.21 -7.29 -18.93
N THR A 135 -6.23 -8.00 -19.41
CA THR A 135 -6.28 -8.41 -20.83
C THR A 135 -6.45 -7.17 -21.72
N PRO A 136 -6.20 -7.24 -23.03
CA PRO A 136 -6.35 -6.07 -23.92
C PRO A 136 -7.74 -5.42 -23.84
N TRP A 137 -8.80 -6.24 -23.73
CA TRP A 137 -10.16 -5.75 -23.54
C TRP A 137 -10.35 -5.04 -22.18
N VAL A 138 -9.82 -5.63 -21.09
CA VAL A 138 -9.92 -5.04 -19.75
C VAL A 138 -9.13 -3.73 -19.65
N ALA A 139 -7.96 -3.65 -20.29
CA ALA A 139 -7.19 -2.41 -20.39
C ALA A 139 -7.94 -1.34 -21.20
N PHE A 140 -8.56 -1.73 -22.32
CA PHE A 140 -9.40 -0.84 -23.12
C PHE A 140 -10.57 -0.26 -22.31
N THR A 141 -11.36 -1.09 -21.63
CA THR A 141 -12.50 -0.59 -20.84
C THR A 141 -12.06 0.35 -19.72
N LYS A 142 -10.87 0.13 -19.15
CA LYS A 142 -10.28 1.02 -18.15
C LYS A 142 -9.88 2.38 -18.74
N ILE A 143 -9.12 2.38 -19.84
CA ILE A 143 -8.59 3.61 -20.47
C ILE A 143 -9.73 4.53 -20.91
N PHE A 144 -10.79 3.97 -21.50
CA PHE A 144 -11.95 4.73 -21.99
C PHE A 144 -13.01 5.00 -20.92
N GLY A 145 -12.77 4.60 -19.66
CA GLY A 145 -13.69 4.87 -18.55
C GLY A 145 -14.99 4.07 -18.60
N LEU A 146 -15.10 3.03 -19.44
CA LEU A 146 -16.32 2.26 -19.65
C LEU A 146 -16.79 1.53 -18.37
N TYR A 147 -15.85 1.20 -17.49
CA TYR A 147 -16.10 0.60 -16.17
C TYR A 147 -16.98 1.47 -15.24
N LYS A 148 -17.19 2.76 -15.56
CA LYS A 148 -18.07 3.64 -14.78
C LYS A 148 -19.55 3.48 -15.13
N PHE A 149 -19.87 2.89 -16.28
CA PHE A 149 -21.26 2.78 -16.75
C PHE A 149 -21.90 1.44 -16.37
N SER A 150 -21.11 0.38 -16.24
CA SER A 150 -21.63 -0.94 -15.90
C SER A 150 -20.53 -1.86 -15.35
N ASN A 151 -20.89 -2.72 -14.40
CA ASN A 151 -20.02 -3.76 -13.85
C ASN A 151 -19.54 -4.76 -14.91
N PHE A 152 -20.24 -4.88 -16.05
CA PHE A 152 -19.79 -5.70 -17.18
C PHE A 152 -18.40 -5.28 -17.70
N PHE A 153 -18.12 -3.97 -17.69
CA PHE A 153 -16.82 -3.41 -18.07
C PHE A 153 -15.87 -3.24 -16.88
N GLY A 154 -16.33 -3.64 -15.69
CA GLY A 154 -15.74 -3.42 -14.38
C GLY A 154 -14.63 -4.35 -13.96
N LYS A 155 -14.20 -5.26 -14.84
CA LYS A 155 -13.24 -6.30 -14.52
C LYS A 155 -11.90 -5.77 -14.01
N TYR A 156 -11.43 -4.61 -14.52
CA TYR A 156 -10.13 -4.05 -14.10
C TYR A 156 -10.03 -3.84 -12.58
N TYR A 157 -11.09 -3.38 -11.92
CA TYR A 157 -11.14 -3.17 -10.46
C TYR A 157 -11.95 -4.25 -9.72
N ALA A 158 -12.15 -5.41 -10.36
CA ALA A 158 -12.94 -6.51 -9.81
C ALA A 158 -14.31 -6.03 -9.25
N GLN A 159 -15.06 -5.23 -10.03
CA GLN A 159 -16.32 -4.61 -9.59
C GLN A 159 -17.45 -5.61 -9.30
N HIS A 160 -17.23 -6.92 -9.51
CA HIS A 160 -18.12 -7.96 -8.99
C HIS A 160 -18.11 -8.04 -7.45
N LEU A 161 -17.13 -7.40 -6.79
CA LEU A 161 -17.09 -7.20 -5.34
C LEU A 161 -17.11 -5.71 -5.02
N THR A 162 -17.89 -5.32 -4.00
CA THR A 162 -17.77 -3.98 -3.40
C THR A 162 -16.51 -3.87 -2.52
N GLU A 163 -16.24 -2.69 -1.97
CA GLU A 163 -15.12 -2.49 -1.03
C GLU A 163 -15.26 -3.32 0.26
N ASN A 164 -16.51 -3.62 0.68
CA ASN A 164 -16.84 -4.32 1.92
C ASN A 164 -17.38 -5.75 1.66
N GLN A 165 -16.86 -6.40 0.61
CA GLN A 165 -17.20 -7.78 0.25
C GLN A 165 -15.94 -8.59 -0.04
N SER A 166 -15.81 -9.74 0.62
CA SER A 166 -14.64 -10.61 0.49
C SER A 166 -14.89 -11.58 -0.66
N GLY A 167 -13.85 -11.95 -1.40
CA GLY A 167 -14.03 -12.90 -2.48
C GLY A 167 -12.83 -13.09 -3.38
N LYS A 168 -12.98 -14.00 -4.32
CA LYS A 168 -11.96 -14.31 -5.32
C LYS A 168 -11.77 -13.14 -6.28
N VAL A 169 -10.51 -12.82 -6.53
CA VAL A 169 -10.08 -11.79 -7.47
C VAL A 169 -8.94 -12.32 -8.32
N ASP A 170 -8.65 -11.67 -9.44
CA ASP A 170 -7.57 -12.15 -10.31
C ASP A 170 -6.21 -11.72 -9.79
N ILE A 171 -6.09 -10.45 -9.45
CA ILE A 171 -4.82 -9.79 -9.14
C ILE A 171 -4.96 -9.01 -7.84
N LEU A 172 -3.97 -9.16 -6.97
CA LEU A 172 -3.78 -8.34 -5.78
C LEU A 172 -2.56 -7.44 -5.98
N VAL A 173 -2.43 -6.39 -5.18
CA VAL A 173 -1.35 -5.39 -5.31
C VAL A 173 -0.22 -5.68 -4.32
N GLY A 174 1.03 -5.45 -4.75
CA GLY A 174 2.24 -5.70 -3.94
C GLY A 174 2.37 -4.83 -2.69
N ALA A 175 1.42 -3.93 -2.43
CA ALA A 175 1.39 -3.11 -1.22
C ALA A 175 1.08 -3.94 0.03
N PHE A 176 0.29 -5.01 -0.10
CA PHE A 176 -0.02 -5.97 0.96
C PHE A 176 -0.40 -7.32 0.35
N MET A 177 0.42 -8.34 0.56
CA MET A 177 0.13 -9.72 0.13
C MET A 177 0.58 -10.73 1.18
N VAL A 178 -0.33 -11.57 1.67
CA VAL A 178 0.00 -12.70 2.54
C VAL A 178 -0.14 -14.02 1.79
N MET A 179 0.87 -14.87 1.87
CA MET A 179 0.85 -16.21 1.28
C MET A 179 1.79 -17.17 2.00
N LYS A 180 1.66 -18.47 1.76
CA LYS A 180 2.63 -19.46 2.22
C LYS A 180 3.98 -19.24 1.54
N ARG A 181 5.06 -19.26 2.34
CA ARG A 181 6.44 -19.14 1.85
C ARG A 181 6.76 -20.22 0.82
N ASP A 182 6.36 -21.45 1.07
CA ASP A 182 6.62 -22.57 0.15
C ASP A 182 5.92 -22.38 -1.20
N LEU A 183 4.71 -21.81 -1.21
CA LEU A 183 4.01 -21.48 -2.46
C LEU A 183 4.77 -20.40 -3.23
N TYR A 184 5.25 -19.36 -2.55
CA TYR A 184 6.06 -18.30 -3.15
C TYR A 184 7.33 -18.86 -3.80
N LEU A 185 8.04 -19.75 -3.09
CA LEU A 185 9.23 -20.43 -3.62
C LEU A 185 8.88 -21.36 -4.79
N GLN A 186 7.76 -22.08 -4.72
CA GLN A 186 7.30 -22.98 -5.77
C GLN A 186 7.00 -22.26 -7.09
N VAL A 187 6.45 -21.04 -7.05
CA VAL A 187 6.21 -20.23 -8.26
C VAL A 187 7.46 -19.52 -8.77
N GLY A 188 8.58 -19.59 -8.05
CA GLY A 188 9.83 -18.90 -8.38
C GLY A 188 9.91 -17.46 -7.87
N GLY A 189 9.05 -17.07 -6.93
CA GLY A 189 9.00 -15.72 -6.36
C GLY A 189 8.55 -14.64 -7.35
N PHE A 190 8.93 -13.39 -7.09
CA PHE A 190 8.74 -12.33 -8.08
C PHE A 190 9.73 -12.50 -9.24
N ASP A 191 9.30 -12.19 -10.47
CA ASP A 191 10.18 -12.26 -11.65
C ASP A 191 11.18 -11.09 -11.68
N GLU A 192 12.45 -11.42 -11.44
CA GLU A 192 13.57 -10.45 -11.39
C GLU A 192 13.90 -9.81 -12.74
N ASN A 193 13.33 -10.31 -13.86
CA ASN A 193 13.46 -9.66 -15.16
C ASN A 193 12.58 -8.41 -15.28
N CYS A 194 11.70 -8.15 -14.30
CA CYS A 194 10.98 -6.90 -14.17
C CYS A 194 11.59 -6.03 -13.07
N PHE A 195 11.71 -4.72 -13.32
CA PHE A 195 12.19 -3.79 -12.30
C PHE A 195 11.08 -3.38 -11.33
N MET A 196 9.86 -3.08 -11.81
CA MET A 196 8.68 -2.66 -11.02
C MET A 196 7.42 -2.52 -11.92
N TYR A 197 6.22 -2.56 -11.32
CA TYR A 197 4.89 -2.23 -11.86
C TYR A 197 4.11 -3.34 -12.57
N SER A 198 4.73 -4.49 -12.81
CA SER A 198 4.01 -5.70 -13.27
C SER A 198 4.24 -6.90 -12.38
N ASP A 199 5.04 -6.73 -11.34
CA ASP A 199 5.51 -7.77 -10.42
C ASP A 199 4.35 -8.42 -9.66
N ASP A 200 3.48 -7.62 -9.07
CA ASP A 200 2.24 -8.04 -8.40
C ASP A 200 1.25 -8.75 -9.35
N ILE A 201 1.12 -8.25 -10.58
CA ILE A 201 0.28 -8.86 -11.63
C ILE A 201 0.83 -10.23 -12.03
N ASP A 202 2.14 -10.31 -12.29
CA ASP A 202 2.82 -11.52 -12.69
C ASP A 202 2.71 -12.61 -11.62
N LEU A 203 3.05 -12.30 -10.37
CA LEU A 203 2.99 -13.24 -9.25
C LEU A 203 1.56 -13.75 -9.03
N SER A 204 0.59 -12.83 -8.97
CA SER A 204 -0.83 -13.18 -8.82
C SER A 204 -1.30 -14.12 -9.93
N PHE A 205 -0.90 -13.86 -11.17
CA PHE A 205 -1.29 -14.65 -12.33
C PHE A 205 -0.59 -16.01 -12.39
N MET A 206 0.69 -16.09 -12.00
CA MET A 206 1.43 -17.34 -11.89
C MET A 206 0.84 -18.25 -10.80
N ILE A 207 0.43 -17.69 -9.66
CA ILE A 207 -0.27 -18.43 -8.60
C ILE A 207 -1.61 -18.99 -9.12
N GLN A 208 -2.36 -18.22 -9.92
CA GLN A 208 -3.57 -18.73 -10.57
C GLN A 208 -3.28 -19.87 -11.56
N LYS A 209 -2.17 -19.81 -12.30
CA LYS A 209 -1.74 -20.90 -13.20
C LYS A 209 -1.40 -22.20 -12.48
N LEU A 210 -1.01 -22.15 -11.21
CA LEU A 210 -0.85 -23.33 -10.35
C LEU A 210 -2.19 -23.85 -9.78
N GLY A 211 -3.34 -23.30 -10.20
CA GLY A 211 -4.66 -23.70 -9.74
C GLY A 211 -5.03 -23.16 -8.34
N LYS A 212 -4.27 -22.21 -7.81
CA LYS A 212 -4.59 -21.50 -6.57
C LYS A 212 -5.41 -20.24 -6.84
N ASN A 213 -6.09 -19.72 -5.83
CA ASN A 213 -6.97 -18.55 -5.94
C ASN A 213 -6.40 -17.37 -5.14
N ASN A 214 -6.43 -16.18 -5.74
CA ASN A 214 -6.20 -14.93 -5.01
C ASN A 214 -7.50 -14.47 -4.36
N TYR A 215 -7.41 -13.94 -3.14
CA TYR A 215 -8.57 -13.62 -2.32
C TYR A 215 -8.45 -12.22 -1.71
N TYR A 216 -9.45 -11.39 -1.96
CA TYR A 216 -9.59 -10.07 -1.35
C TYR A 216 -10.38 -10.20 -0.06
N PHE A 217 -9.83 -9.68 1.04
CA PHE A 217 -10.38 -9.77 2.39
C PHE A 217 -10.63 -8.37 2.99
N HIS A 218 -11.89 -7.99 3.19
CA HIS A 218 -12.23 -6.61 3.60
C HIS A 218 -12.38 -6.39 5.11
N GLU A 219 -12.31 -7.42 5.96
CA GLU A 219 -12.56 -7.28 7.41
C GLU A 219 -11.35 -6.69 8.17
N THR A 220 -10.30 -6.31 7.45
CA THR A 220 -9.19 -5.49 7.92
C THR A 220 -8.79 -4.50 6.82
N SER A 221 -8.42 -3.29 7.24
CA SER A 221 -8.00 -2.20 6.38
C SER A 221 -6.55 -1.84 6.66
N VAL A 222 -5.80 -1.50 5.61
CA VAL A 222 -4.41 -1.02 5.69
C VAL A 222 -4.32 0.32 4.99
N ILE A 223 -3.68 1.31 5.62
CA ILE A 223 -3.38 2.59 4.97
C ILE A 223 -2.24 2.35 3.99
N HIS A 224 -2.35 2.90 2.78
CA HIS A 224 -1.27 2.93 1.79
C HIS A 224 -1.20 4.34 1.17
N TYR A 225 -0.13 5.08 1.48
CA TYR A 225 0.01 6.50 1.07
C TYR A 225 0.30 6.68 -0.42
N LYS A 226 0.86 5.64 -1.07
CA LYS A 226 1.00 5.46 -2.51
C LYS A 226 1.92 6.48 -3.19
N GLY A 227 3.08 5.97 -3.59
CA GLY A 227 3.97 6.64 -4.54
C GLY A 227 5.02 7.51 -3.86
N GLU A 228 5.28 7.26 -2.58
CA GLU A 228 6.31 7.95 -1.82
C GLU A 228 7.71 7.69 -2.40
N SER A 229 8.02 6.43 -2.76
CA SER A 229 9.31 6.04 -3.36
C SER A 229 9.42 6.30 -4.87
N THR A 230 8.37 6.81 -5.54
CA THR A 230 8.34 6.97 -7.00
C THR A 230 8.04 8.42 -7.41
N VAL A 231 8.95 9.05 -8.13
CA VAL A 231 8.65 10.29 -8.87
C VAL A 231 7.84 9.92 -10.12
N ARG A 232 6.66 10.50 -10.29
CA ARG A 232 5.74 10.22 -11.41
C ARG A 232 6.12 11.03 -12.66
N ASP A 233 7.33 10.84 -13.18
CA ASP A 233 7.90 11.54 -14.34
C ASP A 233 7.77 10.72 -15.65
N GLU A 234 8.44 11.14 -16.73
CA GLU A 234 8.48 10.38 -17.98
C GLU A 234 9.14 9.00 -17.82
N LYS A 235 10.12 8.87 -16.90
CA LYS A 235 10.77 7.59 -16.58
C LYS A 235 9.78 6.63 -15.95
N TYR A 236 8.89 7.11 -15.07
CA TYR A 236 7.77 6.33 -14.55
C TYR A 236 6.90 5.75 -15.67
N LEU A 237 6.47 6.60 -16.62
CA LEU A 237 5.60 6.18 -17.71
C LEU A 237 6.30 5.15 -18.62
N LYS A 238 7.58 5.36 -18.92
CA LYS A 238 8.40 4.42 -19.68
C LYS A 238 8.51 3.07 -18.96
N ARG A 239 8.88 3.06 -17.68
CA ARG A 239 8.97 1.85 -16.86
C ARG A 239 7.65 1.09 -16.78
N PHE A 240 6.54 1.80 -16.55
CA PHE A 240 5.22 1.19 -16.52
C PHE A 240 4.88 0.50 -17.86
N ARG A 241 5.20 1.16 -18.98
CA ARG A 241 4.98 0.59 -20.32
C ARG A 241 5.84 -0.66 -20.55
N GLU A 242 7.13 -0.60 -20.20
CA GLU A 242 8.06 -1.73 -20.31
C GLU A 242 7.60 -2.92 -19.46
N ALA A 243 7.15 -2.67 -18.23
CA ALA A 243 6.63 -3.69 -17.32
C ALA A 243 5.36 -4.36 -17.87
N MET A 244 4.42 -3.58 -18.43
CA MET A 244 3.25 -4.14 -19.09
C MET A 244 3.67 -4.98 -20.30
N GLN A 245 4.51 -4.45 -21.21
CA GLN A 245 5.01 -5.22 -22.36
C GLN A 245 5.69 -6.53 -21.95
N PHE A 246 6.46 -6.51 -20.86
CA PHE A 246 7.06 -7.70 -20.27
C PHE A 246 6.00 -8.74 -19.87
N PHE A 247 5.02 -8.36 -19.05
CA PHE A 247 3.92 -9.23 -18.62
C PHE A 247 3.17 -9.82 -19.82
N TYR A 248 2.83 -8.99 -20.82
CA TYR A 248 2.11 -9.46 -22.00
C TYR A 248 2.94 -10.42 -22.85
N LYS A 249 4.22 -10.13 -23.09
CA LYS A 249 5.12 -11.02 -23.84
C LYS A 249 5.29 -12.37 -23.15
N LYS A 250 5.31 -12.39 -21.80
CA LYS A 250 5.46 -13.59 -20.99
C LYS A 250 4.21 -14.47 -20.99
N HIS A 251 3.02 -13.88 -21.12
CA HIS A 251 1.77 -14.61 -20.85
C HIS A 251 0.76 -14.67 -21.99
N PHE A 252 0.88 -13.81 -22.99
CA PHE A 252 -0.05 -13.73 -24.12
C PHE A 252 0.73 -13.84 -25.44
N LYS A 253 0.05 -14.34 -26.47
CA LYS A 253 0.63 -14.37 -27.82
C LYS A 253 0.77 -12.93 -28.33
N LYS A 254 1.91 -12.60 -28.93
CA LYS A 254 2.13 -11.29 -29.57
C LYS A 254 1.03 -11.02 -30.59
N SER A 255 0.44 -9.83 -30.51
CA SER A 255 -0.52 -9.33 -31.50
C SER A 255 -0.13 -7.91 -31.88
N VAL A 256 0.00 -7.65 -33.17
CA VAL A 256 0.33 -6.29 -33.68
C VAL A 256 -0.75 -5.29 -33.27
N VAL A 257 -2.02 -5.71 -33.24
CA VAL A 257 -3.14 -4.91 -32.76
C VAL A 257 -2.95 -4.52 -31.29
N PHE A 258 -2.42 -5.43 -30.48
CA PHE A 258 -2.13 -5.18 -29.08
C PHE A 258 -1.01 -4.14 -28.88
N ASP A 259 0.08 -4.24 -29.63
CA ASP A 259 1.19 -3.29 -29.55
C ASP A 259 0.72 -1.87 -29.92
N VAL A 260 -0.10 -1.74 -30.97
CA VAL A 260 -0.72 -0.47 -31.36
C VAL A 260 -1.67 0.05 -30.29
N MET A 261 -2.53 -0.80 -29.71
CA MET A 261 -3.43 -0.40 -28.62
C MET A 261 -2.67 0.09 -27.39
N MET A 262 -1.55 -0.55 -27.02
CA MET A 262 -0.72 -0.12 -25.90
C MET A 262 -0.01 1.21 -26.17
N GLN A 263 0.43 1.44 -27.41
CA GLN A 263 1.00 2.73 -27.81
C GLN A 263 -0.04 3.85 -27.72
N VAL A 264 -1.22 3.65 -28.31
CA VAL A 264 -2.33 4.61 -28.26
C VAL A 264 -2.81 4.84 -26.82
N GLY A 265 -3.00 3.77 -26.05
CA GLY A 265 -3.39 3.84 -24.65
C GLY A 265 -2.39 4.59 -23.79
N SER A 266 -1.09 4.37 -24.00
CA SER A 266 -0.02 5.10 -23.30
C SER A 266 -0.02 6.58 -23.66
N PHE A 267 -0.24 6.93 -24.94
CA PHE A 267 -0.34 8.31 -25.40
C PHE A 267 -1.55 9.02 -24.78
N VAL A 268 -2.73 8.40 -24.85
CA VAL A 268 -3.98 8.90 -24.25
C VAL A 268 -3.82 9.07 -22.74
N PHE A 269 -3.27 8.06 -22.05
CA PHE A 269 -3.01 8.14 -20.61
C PHE A 269 -2.10 9.32 -20.26
N THR A 270 -1.03 9.54 -21.03
CA THR A 270 -0.10 10.67 -20.82
C THR A 270 -0.82 12.02 -20.90
N ILE A 271 -1.69 12.21 -21.90
CA ILE A 271 -2.49 13.44 -22.08
C ILE A 271 -3.46 13.65 -20.90
N PHE A 272 -4.17 12.60 -20.49
CA PHE A 272 -5.13 12.70 -19.38
C PHE A 272 -4.44 12.91 -18.03
N LYS A 273 -3.27 12.30 -17.81
CA LYS A 273 -2.55 12.41 -16.52
C LYS A 273 -1.84 13.75 -16.35
N GLN A 274 -1.31 14.35 -17.43
CA GLN A 274 -0.75 15.71 -17.39
C GLN A 274 -1.75 16.74 -16.84
N LYS A 275 -3.06 16.51 -17.02
CA LYS A 275 -4.12 17.38 -16.50
C LYS A 275 -4.52 17.11 -15.04
N GLN A 276 -4.07 16.01 -14.44
CA GLN A 276 -4.48 15.58 -13.09
C GLN A 276 -3.50 15.97 -11.98
N GLN A 277 -2.30 16.46 -12.32
CA GLN A 277 -1.31 16.87 -11.33
C GLN A 277 -1.51 18.34 -10.97
N LYS A 278 -2.32 18.58 -9.93
CA LYS A 278 -2.30 19.84 -9.18
C LYS A 278 -2.12 19.47 -7.71
N ASN A 279 -0.95 19.79 -7.15
CA ASN A 279 -0.77 19.81 -5.70
C ASN A 279 -1.68 20.90 -5.15
N THR A 280 -2.90 20.54 -4.75
CA THR A 280 -3.78 21.49 -4.08
C THR A 280 -3.35 21.56 -2.62
N VAL A 281 -2.54 22.57 -2.29
CA VAL A 281 -2.23 22.90 -0.89
C VAL A 281 -3.53 23.31 -0.22
N ARG A 282 -4.02 22.48 0.70
CA ARG A 282 -5.23 22.78 1.48
C ARG A 282 -4.87 23.78 2.56
N LYS A 283 -5.63 24.86 2.66
CA LYS A 283 -5.45 25.86 3.71
C LYS A 283 -6.14 25.34 4.97
N ILE A 284 -5.36 24.90 5.96
CA ILE A 284 -5.87 24.45 7.25
C ILE A 284 -6.34 25.64 8.08
N GLU A 285 -7.52 25.51 8.67
CA GLU A 285 -8.16 26.55 9.49
C GLU A 285 -8.19 26.17 10.96
N LYS A 286 -8.24 24.88 11.28
CA LYS A 286 -8.28 24.33 12.63
C LYS A 286 -7.55 22.99 12.70
N TYR A 287 -6.85 22.76 13.79
CA TYR A 287 -6.29 21.46 14.14
C TYR A 287 -7.15 20.78 15.21
N VAL A 288 -7.30 19.47 15.09
CA VAL A 288 -7.87 18.61 16.14
C VAL A 288 -6.82 17.57 16.49
N ILE A 289 -6.33 17.58 17.73
CA ILE A 289 -5.32 16.63 18.21
C ILE A 289 -6.01 15.61 19.10
N PHE A 290 -5.89 14.34 18.72
CA PHE A 290 -6.24 13.21 19.57
C PHE A 290 -5.03 12.76 20.36
N SER A 291 -5.03 13.00 21.67
CA SER A 291 -3.98 12.56 22.60
C SER A 291 -4.57 12.34 23.98
N LYS A 292 -4.15 11.27 24.66
CA LYS A 292 -4.42 11.01 26.09
C LYS A 292 -3.41 11.72 26.99
N ASP A 293 -2.25 12.07 26.42
CA ASP A 293 -1.20 12.83 27.08
C ASP A 293 -1.26 14.33 26.71
N ASN A 294 -0.64 15.16 27.53
CA ASN A 294 -0.48 16.58 27.23
C ASN A 294 0.57 16.75 26.10
N LEU A 295 0.09 16.96 24.88
CA LEU A 295 0.92 17.06 23.68
C LEU A 295 0.85 18.49 23.13
N ASP A 296 1.97 19.22 23.14
CA ASP A 296 2.08 20.52 22.47
C ASP A 296 2.93 20.39 21.20
N LEU A 297 2.31 20.66 20.05
CA LEU A 297 2.95 20.57 18.73
C LEU A 297 3.32 21.94 18.14
N ASN A 298 3.22 23.04 18.90
CA ASN A 298 3.53 24.41 18.47
C ASN A 298 2.88 24.76 17.10
N LEU A 299 1.56 24.53 16.98
CA LEU A 299 0.82 24.75 15.73
C LEU A 299 0.40 26.22 15.57
N ASN A 300 0.32 26.69 14.32
CA ASN A 300 0.08 28.11 13.99
C ASN A 300 -1.41 28.47 13.77
N LYS A 301 -2.33 27.57 14.11
CA LYS A 301 -3.79 27.75 14.02
C LYS A 301 -4.45 27.27 15.31
N PRO A 302 -5.73 27.62 15.55
CA PRO A 302 -6.48 27.10 16.69
C PRO A 302 -6.44 25.57 16.76
N VAL A 303 -6.19 25.06 17.96
CA VAL A 303 -6.08 23.62 18.24
C VAL A 303 -7.18 23.23 19.23
N GLU A 304 -7.91 22.18 18.89
CA GLU A 304 -8.80 21.47 19.80
C GLU A 304 -8.14 20.17 20.23
N TYR A 305 -8.09 19.90 21.53
CA TYR A 305 -7.52 18.69 22.09
C TYR A 305 -8.63 17.75 22.56
N LEU A 306 -8.61 16.52 22.07
CA LEU A 306 -9.61 15.49 22.36
C LEU A 306 -8.92 14.22 22.88
N THR A 307 -9.50 13.60 23.91
CA THR A 307 -8.99 12.36 24.53
C THR A 307 -9.74 11.12 24.06
N GLU A 308 -10.87 11.31 23.37
CA GLU A 308 -11.71 10.23 22.85
C GLU A 308 -12.31 10.59 21.49
N PHE A 309 -12.32 9.64 20.56
CA PHE A 309 -12.85 9.86 19.20
C PHE A 309 -14.33 10.25 19.14
N LYS A 310 -15.13 9.83 20.11
CA LYS A 310 -16.56 10.20 20.19
C LYS A 310 -16.79 11.70 20.43
N GLN A 311 -15.77 12.44 20.87
CA GLN A 311 -15.84 13.88 21.08
C GLN A 311 -15.69 14.67 19.76
N PHE A 312 -15.34 14.00 18.67
CA PHE A 312 -15.15 14.66 17.39
C PHE A 312 -16.47 15.14 16.79
N GLU A 313 -16.57 16.44 16.53
CA GLU A 313 -17.66 17.03 15.76
C GLU A 313 -17.14 17.61 14.45
N SER A 314 -17.60 17.05 13.33
CA SER A 314 -17.21 17.57 12.02
C SER A 314 -17.91 18.92 11.73
N ASN A 315 -17.15 19.91 11.25
CA ASN A 315 -17.72 21.13 10.68
C ASN A 315 -17.39 21.19 9.19
N LYS A 316 -18.40 21.05 8.33
CA LYS A 316 -18.24 21.01 6.86
C LYS A 316 -17.79 22.34 6.25
N ASN A 317 -17.86 23.44 6.99
CA ASN A 317 -17.58 24.78 6.48
C ASN A 317 -16.11 25.21 6.67
N ILE A 318 -15.32 24.42 7.40
CA ILE A 318 -13.90 24.72 7.66
C ILE A 318 -13.01 23.53 7.30
N ASN A 319 -11.78 23.81 6.90
CA ASN A 319 -10.77 22.78 6.67
C ASN A 319 -10.09 22.39 7.98
N ILE A 320 -10.23 21.12 8.36
CA ILE A 320 -9.71 20.55 9.60
C ILE A 320 -8.56 19.58 9.28
N GLU A 321 -7.45 19.73 9.99
CA GLU A 321 -6.41 18.69 10.06
C GLU A 321 -6.50 17.97 11.40
N VAL A 322 -6.81 16.68 11.32
CA VAL A 322 -6.87 15.79 12.48
C VAL A 322 -5.52 15.12 12.65
N ILE A 323 -4.95 15.23 13.83
CA ILE A 323 -3.65 14.68 14.21
C ILE A 323 -3.88 13.60 15.26
N PHE A 324 -3.36 12.40 15.03
CA PHE A 324 -3.44 11.29 15.97
C PHE A 324 -2.09 11.10 16.68
N ASP A 325 -2.06 11.19 18.00
CA ASP A 325 -0.94 10.65 18.77
C ASP A 325 -0.98 9.11 18.72
N THR A 326 0.00 8.53 18.04
CA THR A 326 0.09 7.09 17.85
C THR A 326 0.51 6.34 19.11
N ASN A 327 0.93 7.01 20.19
CA ASN A 327 1.10 6.38 21.50
C ASN A 327 -0.21 6.27 22.26
N SER A 328 -1.08 7.27 22.14
CA SER A 328 -2.37 7.32 22.81
C SER A 328 -3.44 6.41 22.17
N PHE A 329 -3.39 6.22 20.86
CA PHE A 329 -4.39 5.48 20.10
C PHE A 329 -3.76 4.37 19.26
N SER A 330 -4.46 3.24 19.18
CA SER A 330 -4.06 2.12 18.31
C SER A 330 -4.23 2.48 16.83
N PHE A 331 -3.43 1.86 15.95
CA PHE A 331 -3.58 2.07 14.52
C PHE A 331 -4.93 1.54 14.01
N LYS A 332 -5.48 0.51 14.63
CA LYS A 332 -6.84 0.04 14.41
C LYS A 332 -7.88 1.13 14.64
N GLU A 333 -7.86 1.74 15.82
CA GLU A 333 -8.78 2.84 16.16
C GLU A 333 -8.63 3.99 15.16
N ILE A 334 -7.39 4.39 14.82
CA ILE A 334 -7.10 5.47 13.86
C ILE A 334 -7.68 5.15 12.47
N ILE A 335 -7.45 3.94 11.97
CA ILE A 335 -7.94 3.48 10.66
C ILE A 335 -9.48 3.50 10.63
N GLU A 336 -10.13 2.96 11.65
CA GLU A 336 -11.59 2.97 11.79
C GLU A 336 -12.13 4.41 11.84
N PHE A 337 -11.46 5.31 12.56
CA PHE A 337 -11.83 6.72 12.60
C PHE A 337 -11.72 7.38 11.23
N MET A 338 -10.63 7.16 10.50
CA MET A 338 -10.40 7.72 9.16
C MET A 338 -11.48 7.25 8.18
N GLU A 339 -11.82 5.96 8.18
CA GLU A 339 -12.85 5.41 7.28
C GLU A 339 -14.24 6.02 7.55
N ASN A 340 -14.57 6.25 8.83
CA ASN A 340 -15.86 6.78 9.27
C ASN A 340 -15.96 8.31 9.10
N ASN A 341 -14.84 9.04 9.13
CA ASN A 341 -14.81 10.51 9.10
C ASN A 341 -14.17 11.09 7.83
N LYS A 342 -13.97 10.29 6.77
CA LYS A 342 -13.45 10.76 5.49
C LYS A 342 -14.36 11.85 4.90
N SER A 343 -13.78 13.02 4.63
CA SER A 343 -14.47 14.15 4.01
C SER A 343 -13.51 15.00 3.20
N LYS A 344 -14.03 15.78 2.24
CA LYS A 344 -13.23 16.69 1.39
C LYS A 344 -12.55 17.80 2.18
N ASN A 345 -13.11 18.21 3.32
CA ASN A 345 -12.59 19.27 4.19
C ASN A 345 -11.77 18.73 5.38
N ILE A 346 -11.55 17.41 5.47
CA ILE A 346 -10.78 16.79 6.54
C ILE A 346 -9.49 16.19 5.96
N THR A 347 -8.40 16.35 6.68
CA THR A 347 -7.09 15.74 6.43
C THR A 347 -6.60 15.05 7.69
N PHE A 348 -5.78 14.02 7.54
CA PHE A 348 -5.31 13.20 8.64
C PHE A 348 -3.79 13.15 8.66
N LYS A 349 -3.20 13.28 9.85
CA LYS A 349 -1.78 13.05 10.12
C LYS A 349 -1.61 12.16 11.34
N ASN A 350 -0.63 11.29 11.30
CA ASN A 350 -0.15 10.58 12.47
C ASN A 350 1.03 11.34 13.06
N TYR A 351 1.03 11.51 14.37
CA TYR A 351 2.18 11.97 15.13
C TYR A 351 3.00 10.77 15.62
N ILE A 352 4.26 10.75 15.21
CA ILE A 352 5.24 9.73 15.60
C ILE A 352 6.20 10.37 16.61
N SER A 353 5.97 10.08 17.88
CA SER A 353 6.70 10.66 19.01
C SER A 353 8.18 10.27 19.04
N GLN A 354 8.52 9.06 18.58
CA GLN A 354 9.90 8.53 18.62
C GLN A 354 10.90 9.41 17.85
N SER A 355 10.48 9.98 16.72
CA SER A 355 11.31 10.91 15.92
C SER A 355 10.68 12.31 15.78
N ASN A 356 9.69 12.64 16.62
CA ASN A 356 9.01 13.93 16.67
C ASN A 356 8.57 14.51 15.31
N TYR A 357 7.70 13.80 14.59
CA TYR A 357 7.17 14.27 13.30
C TYR A 357 5.70 13.94 13.08
N LEU A 358 5.05 14.74 12.23
CA LEU A 358 3.73 14.45 11.67
C LEU A 358 3.88 13.86 10.28
N ILE A 359 3.06 12.87 9.94
CA ILE A 359 3.05 12.23 8.62
C ILE A 359 1.64 11.93 8.14
N GLY A 360 1.36 12.17 6.86
CA GLY A 360 0.12 11.75 6.21
C GLY A 360 -0.02 12.30 4.81
N SER A 361 -1.05 11.90 4.06
CA SER A 361 -1.28 12.37 2.69
C SER A 361 -2.67 12.95 2.51
N ASN A 362 -2.77 13.99 1.66
CA ASN A 362 -4.01 14.71 1.39
C ASN A 362 -4.82 14.10 0.23
N ASN A 363 -4.28 13.10 -0.47
CA ASN A 363 -4.95 12.20 -1.43
C ASN A 363 -3.97 11.14 -1.97
N ALA A 364 -4.50 10.07 -2.59
CA ALA A 364 -3.70 9.01 -3.22
C ALA A 364 -2.77 9.40 -4.41
N ASN A 365 -2.75 10.67 -4.83
CA ASN A 365 -1.94 11.15 -5.95
C ASN A 365 -0.79 12.07 -5.57
N ASP A 366 -0.81 12.61 -4.36
CA ASP A 366 0.22 13.50 -3.84
C ASP A 366 1.15 12.71 -2.92
N ARG A 367 2.42 13.11 -2.88
CA ARG A 367 3.34 12.63 -1.84
C ARG A 367 2.82 13.08 -0.49
N GLY A 368 2.90 12.19 0.48
CA GLY A 368 2.60 12.56 1.84
C GLY A 368 3.57 13.60 2.36
N GLU A 369 3.10 14.31 3.37
CA GLU A 369 3.77 15.44 3.98
C GLU A 369 4.36 14.98 5.30
N VAL A 370 5.63 15.33 5.51
CA VAL A 370 6.34 15.12 6.77
C VAL A 370 6.63 16.48 7.38
N ILE A 371 6.10 16.73 8.58
CA ILE A 371 6.34 17.98 9.32
C ILE A 371 7.15 17.63 10.56
N LYS A 372 8.43 17.97 10.56
CA LYS A 372 9.29 17.85 11.75
C LYS A 372 8.84 18.84 12.82
N LYS A 373 8.88 18.43 14.07
CA LYS A 373 8.47 19.23 15.23
C LYS A 373 9.62 19.60 16.13
#